data_AF-A0A812RUT0-F1
#
_entry.id   AF-A0A812RUT0-F1
#
_cell.length_a   1.000
_cell.length_b   1.000
_cell.length_c   1.000
_cell.angle_alpha   90.00
_cell.angle_beta   90.00
_cell.angle_gamma   90.00
#
_symmetry.space_group_name_H-M   'P 1'
#
loop_
_entity.id
_entity.type
_entity.pdbx_description
1 polymer ?
#
loop_
_entity_poly.entity_id
_entity_poly.type
_entity_poly.pdbx_seq_one_letter_code
_entity_poly.pdbx_strand_id
1 'polypeptide(L)'
;ELIALAFPLVFIVAFLYTQKKVLNELISEKETKVRESLRMLGVGSPAIISSWYLTYGIIFGILCAIFALTASFYVFPGSSGTLIFAFFWLWCMSFLAFAWFIHCFFNQSRTGGIVGMIIMFAQWIVYSSQNRDGPPSETVTLLLMFMPNAAFCTGLAVLAKFEAARVGAQWGNAFMQVANSSFASVLGMMCLDILLYTLLGWYLDRVVPKEFGVRLPFYFPFQRSFWQSLWSPAALADAAATAEEAALNGPAALCVGSGAAEPVPEALRRKSAASGCNSDAATVCAVCNLLLGLVFVWSP
;
A
#
# COMPACT_ATOMS: atom_id res chain seq x y z
N GLU A 1 -16.32 -24.23 -8.41
CA GLU A 1 -16.19 -23.35 -9.58
C GLU A 1 -16.72 -21.94 -9.32
N LEU A 2 -18.03 -21.66 -9.49
CA LEU A 2 -18.59 -20.29 -9.45
C LEU A 2 -18.36 -19.53 -8.13
N ILE A 3 -18.50 -20.21 -6.99
CA ILE A 3 -18.32 -19.60 -5.65
C ILE A 3 -16.85 -19.17 -5.44
N ALA A 4 -15.88 -19.95 -5.94
CA ALA A 4 -14.46 -19.68 -5.77
C ALA A 4 -13.95 -18.52 -6.63
N LEU A 5 -14.68 -18.15 -7.70
CA LEU A 5 -14.34 -17.05 -8.60
C LEU A 5 -15.13 -15.78 -8.27
N ALA A 6 -16.37 -15.92 -7.82
CA ALA A 6 -17.22 -14.81 -7.37
C ALA A 6 -16.73 -14.20 -6.06
N PHE A 7 -16.28 -15.01 -5.10
CA PHE A 7 -15.82 -14.53 -3.80
C PHE A 7 -14.62 -13.54 -3.92
N PRO A 8 -13.52 -13.87 -4.62
CA PRO A 8 -12.43 -12.90 -4.86
C PRO A 8 -12.89 -11.63 -5.59
N LEU A 9 -13.81 -11.75 -6.57
CA LEU A 9 -14.31 -10.59 -7.32
C LEU A 9 -15.05 -9.60 -6.41
N VAL A 10 -15.91 -10.08 -5.52
CA VAL A 10 -16.65 -9.22 -4.58
C VAL A 10 -15.68 -8.45 -3.68
N PHE A 11 -14.64 -9.12 -3.17
CA PHE A 11 -13.61 -8.47 -2.36
C PHE A 11 -12.83 -7.42 -3.16
N ILE A 12 -12.39 -7.74 -4.37
CA ILE A 12 -11.64 -6.81 -5.21
C ILE A 12 -12.48 -5.58 -5.51
N VAL A 13 -13.75 -5.75 -5.94
CA VAL A 13 -14.65 -4.63 -6.26
C VAL A 13 -14.93 -3.77 -5.03
N ALA A 14 -15.15 -4.36 -3.86
CA ALA A 14 -15.32 -3.61 -2.61
C ALA A 14 -14.07 -2.79 -2.26
N PHE A 15 -12.88 -3.36 -2.46
CA PHE A 15 -11.61 -2.67 -2.18
C PHE A 15 -11.22 -1.64 -3.25
N LEU A 16 -11.74 -1.68 -4.48
CA LEU A 16 -11.40 -0.71 -5.54
C LEU A 16 -11.57 0.75 -5.08
N TYR A 17 -12.62 1.06 -4.32
CA TYR A 17 -12.84 2.40 -3.80
C TYR A 17 -11.72 2.81 -2.84
N THR A 18 -11.43 1.97 -1.85
CA THR A 18 -10.33 2.17 -0.89
C THR A 18 -9.00 2.33 -1.63
N GLN A 19 -8.75 1.49 -2.64
CA GLN A 19 -7.55 1.52 -3.44
C GLN A 19 -7.35 2.86 -4.18
N LYS A 20 -8.39 3.36 -4.86
CA LYS A 20 -8.37 4.69 -5.46
C LYS A 20 -8.09 5.78 -4.45
N LYS A 21 -8.72 5.69 -3.28
CA LYS A 21 -8.64 6.74 -2.26
C LYS A 21 -7.21 6.88 -1.75
N VAL A 22 -6.56 5.75 -1.44
CA VAL A 22 -5.13 5.70 -1.08
C VAL A 22 -4.28 6.29 -2.20
N LEU A 23 -4.43 5.81 -3.44
CA LEU A 23 -3.63 6.31 -4.57
C LEU A 23 -3.83 7.82 -4.81
N ASN A 24 -5.06 8.31 -4.67
CA ASN A 24 -5.36 9.74 -4.78
C ASN A 24 -4.67 10.56 -3.71
N GLU A 25 -4.58 10.07 -2.48
CA GLU A 25 -3.91 10.75 -1.37
C GLU A 25 -2.40 10.78 -1.61
N LEU A 26 -1.80 9.67 -2.06
CA LEU A 26 -0.39 9.58 -2.46
C LEU A 26 -0.03 10.58 -3.57
N ILE A 27 -0.88 10.71 -4.59
CA ILE A 27 -0.65 11.64 -5.71
C ILE A 27 -0.98 13.08 -5.29
N SER A 28 -2.00 13.29 -4.46
CA SER A 28 -2.36 14.62 -3.93
C SER A 28 -1.23 15.20 -3.07
N GLU A 29 -0.55 14.38 -2.27
CA GLU A 29 0.65 14.81 -1.52
C GLU A 29 1.76 15.30 -2.47
N LYS A 30 1.95 14.62 -3.60
CA LYS A 30 2.87 15.01 -4.66
C LYS A 30 2.41 16.28 -5.40
N GLU A 31 1.11 16.41 -5.68
CA GLU A 31 0.50 17.55 -6.37
C GLU A 31 0.58 18.84 -5.54
N THR A 32 0.31 18.73 -4.23
CA THR A 32 0.38 19.83 -3.25
C THR A 32 1.81 20.16 -2.82
N LYS A 33 2.79 19.34 -3.19
CA LYS A 33 4.22 19.51 -2.88
C LYS A 33 4.51 19.49 -1.38
N VAL A 34 3.66 18.85 -0.59
CA VAL A 34 3.85 18.71 0.86
C VAL A 34 5.11 17.91 1.16
N ARG A 35 5.44 16.91 0.33
CA ARG A 35 6.66 16.10 0.48
C ARG A 35 7.94 16.93 0.35
N GLU A 36 7.97 17.90 -0.56
CA GLU A 36 9.09 18.79 -0.79
C GLU A 36 9.20 19.80 0.35
N SER A 37 8.08 20.29 0.87
CA SER A 37 8.04 21.11 2.09
C SER A 37 8.62 20.37 3.30
N LEU A 38 8.28 19.09 3.48
CA LEU A 38 8.86 18.26 4.55
C LEU A 38 10.37 18.04 4.38
N ARG A 39 10.84 17.88 3.13
CA ARG A 39 12.28 17.77 2.85
C ARG A 39 13.04 19.07 3.15
N MET A 40 12.43 20.24 2.92
CA MET A 40 13.03 21.53 3.28
C MET A 40 13.13 21.74 4.80
N LEU A 41 12.24 21.11 5.57
CA LEU A 41 12.29 21.07 7.04
C LEU A 41 13.31 20.05 7.59
N GLY A 42 14.09 19.38 6.74
CA GLY A 42 15.10 18.40 7.14
C GLY A 42 14.58 16.97 7.30
N VAL A 43 13.31 16.69 6.95
CA VAL A 43 12.76 15.32 7.05
C VAL A 43 13.34 14.44 5.94
N GLY A 44 13.97 13.33 6.33
CA GLY A 44 14.52 12.36 5.40
C GLY A 44 13.46 11.71 4.49
N SER A 45 13.80 11.49 3.22
CA SER A 45 12.93 10.76 2.27
C SER A 45 12.46 9.38 2.73
N PRO A 46 13.29 8.52 3.38
CA PRO A 46 12.79 7.23 3.87
C PRO A 46 11.82 7.39 5.05
N ALA A 47 11.94 8.45 5.86
CA ALA A 47 11.03 8.70 6.97
C ALA A 47 9.60 8.95 6.46
N ILE A 48 9.45 9.73 5.39
CA ILE A 48 8.15 9.97 4.74
C ILE A 48 7.57 8.66 4.21
N ILE A 49 8.37 7.82 3.54
CA ILE A 49 7.87 6.54 3.04
C ILE A 49 7.43 5.63 4.20
N SER A 50 8.20 5.59 5.30
CA SER A 50 7.87 4.78 6.46
C SER A 50 6.59 5.25 7.17
N SER A 51 6.30 6.55 7.21
CA SER A 51 5.07 7.05 7.83
C SER A 51 3.83 6.58 7.07
N TRP A 52 3.87 6.58 5.73
CA TRP A 52 2.79 6.03 4.91
C TRP A 52 2.57 4.54 5.17
N TYR A 53 3.64 3.72 5.19
CA TYR A 53 3.51 2.30 5.51
C TYR A 53 3.00 2.05 6.92
N LEU A 54 3.41 2.85 7.91
CA LEU A 54 2.95 2.70 9.29
C LEU A 54 1.46 3.06 9.44
N THR A 55 1.04 4.22 8.94
CA THR A 55 -0.35 4.69 9.08
C THR A 55 -1.32 3.74 8.39
N TYR A 56 -1.07 3.39 7.13
CA TYR A 56 -1.97 2.47 6.41
C TYR A 56 -1.79 1.03 6.85
N GLY A 57 -0.61 0.63 7.32
CA GLY A 57 -0.38 -0.70 7.89
C GLY A 57 -1.21 -0.95 9.15
N ILE A 58 -1.36 0.06 10.02
CA ILE A 58 -2.23 -0.01 11.21
C ILE A 58 -3.71 -0.02 10.80
N ILE A 59 -4.12 0.91 9.92
CA ILE A 59 -5.52 1.00 9.46
C ILE A 59 -5.96 -0.31 8.78
N PHE A 60 -5.16 -0.82 7.84
CA PHE A 60 -5.44 -2.10 7.19
C PHE A 60 -5.29 -3.29 8.14
N GLY A 61 -4.38 -3.22 9.12
CA GLY A 61 -4.26 -4.21 10.18
C GLY A 61 -5.55 -4.38 10.97
N ILE A 62 -6.16 -3.28 11.43
CA ILE A 62 -7.42 -3.32 12.16
C ILE A 62 -8.56 -3.86 11.28
N LEU A 63 -8.67 -3.37 10.04
CA LEU A 63 -9.69 -3.86 9.10
C LEU A 63 -9.53 -5.36 8.82
N CYS A 64 -8.32 -5.82 8.52
CA CYS A 64 -8.03 -7.23 8.25
C CYS A 64 -8.23 -8.11 9.47
N ALA A 65 -7.97 -7.62 10.69
CA ALA A 65 -8.23 -8.36 11.92
C ALA A 65 -9.73 -8.67 12.07
N ILE A 66 -10.59 -7.67 11.85
CA ILE A 66 -12.05 -7.85 11.89
C ILE A 66 -12.48 -8.84 10.80
N PHE A 67 -12.02 -8.65 9.57
CA PHE A 67 -12.33 -9.56 8.47
C PHE A 67 -11.85 -10.99 8.72
N ALA A 68 -10.65 -11.18 9.26
CA ALA A 68 -10.10 -12.50 9.53
C ALA A 68 -10.89 -13.24 10.62
N LEU A 69 -11.34 -12.52 11.66
CA LEU A 69 -12.23 -13.08 12.67
C LEU A 69 -13.55 -13.56 12.04
N THR A 70 -14.23 -12.70 11.28
CA THR A 70 -15.48 -13.07 10.61
C THR A 70 -15.26 -14.22 9.61
N ALA A 71 -14.19 -14.17 8.82
CA ALA A 71 -13.87 -15.22 7.85
C ALA A 71 -13.57 -16.57 8.52
N SER A 72 -12.86 -16.57 9.66
CA SER A 72 -12.54 -17.79 10.40
C SER A 72 -13.77 -18.45 11.02
N PHE A 73 -14.80 -17.69 11.43
CA PHE A 73 -16.01 -18.26 12.01
C PHE A 73 -17.06 -18.68 10.96
N TYR A 74 -17.22 -17.90 9.89
CA TYR A 74 -18.33 -18.10 8.94
C TYR A 74 -17.92 -18.77 7.62
N VAL A 75 -16.71 -18.49 7.10
CA VAL A 75 -16.33 -18.87 5.74
C VAL A 75 -15.35 -20.04 5.72
N PHE A 76 -14.35 -20.02 6.58
CA PHE A 76 -13.27 -21.01 6.64
C PHE A 76 -13.11 -21.58 8.07
N PRO A 77 -14.10 -22.33 8.58
CA PRO A 77 -14.08 -22.83 9.95
C PRO A 77 -12.92 -23.79 10.25
N GLY A 78 -12.39 -24.50 9.25
CA GLY A 78 -11.25 -25.41 9.42
C GLY A 78 -9.88 -24.72 9.44
N SER A 79 -9.81 -23.43 9.10
CA SER A 79 -8.57 -22.71 8.85
C SER A 79 -8.13 -21.87 10.05
N SER A 80 -6.82 -21.77 10.27
CA SER A 80 -6.28 -21.00 11.39
C SER A 80 -6.42 -19.48 11.16
N GLY A 81 -7.08 -18.79 12.09
CA GLY A 81 -7.39 -17.36 11.96
C GLY A 81 -6.18 -16.44 11.82
N THR A 82 -5.03 -16.80 12.43
CA THR A 82 -3.78 -16.03 12.28
C THR A 82 -3.23 -16.07 10.85
N LEU A 83 -3.44 -17.18 10.16
CA LEU A 83 -2.96 -17.42 8.80
C LEU A 83 -3.85 -16.67 7.79
N ILE A 84 -5.17 -16.67 8.04
CA ILE A 84 -6.14 -15.84 7.31
C ILE A 84 -5.82 -14.35 7.51
N PHE A 85 -5.55 -13.93 8.75
CA PHE A 85 -5.16 -12.55 9.04
C PHE A 85 -3.91 -12.12 8.28
N ALA A 86 -2.84 -12.93 8.33
CA ALA A 86 -1.60 -12.65 7.61
C ALA A 86 -1.83 -12.55 6.10
N PHE A 87 -2.67 -13.41 5.53
CA PHE A 87 -3.01 -13.39 4.10
C PHE A 87 -3.69 -12.09 3.66
N PHE A 88 -4.77 -11.67 4.36
CA PHE A 88 -5.46 -10.43 4.03
C PHE A 88 -4.59 -9.19 4.28
N TRP A 89 -3.83 -9.19 5.38
CA TRP A 89 -2.95 -8.07 5.70
C TRP A 89 -1.82 -7.90 4.67
N LEU A 90 -1.17 -9.00 4.27
CA LEU A 90 -0.14 -8.97 3.22
C LEU A 90 -0.69 -8.53 1.87
N TRP A 91 -1.92 -8.92 1.53
CA TRP A 91 -2.57 -8.42 0.31
C TRP A 91 -2.76 -6.89 0.36
N CYS A 92 -3.23 -6.33 1.49
CA CYS A 92 -3.36 -4.88 1.66
C CYS A 92 -2.01 -4.15 1.60
N MET A 93 -0.96 -4.72 2.20
CA MET A 93 0.39 -4.17 2.13
C MET A 93 0.99 -4.23 0.72
N SER A 94 0.73 -5.31 -0.02
CA SER A 94 1.14 -5.45 -1.43
C SER A 94 0.44 -4.42 -2.31
N PHE A 95 -0.85 -4.17 -2.06
CA PHE A 95 -1.58 -3.10 -2.71
C PHE A 95 -0.96 -1.72 -2.42
N LEU A 96 -0.61 -1.43 -1.17
CA LEU A 96 0.03 -0.17 -0.81
C LEU A 96 1.37 0.03 -1.54
N ALA A 97 2.18 -1.02 -1.62
CA ALA A 97 3.43 -1.00 -2.37
C ALA A 97 3.21 -0.75 -3.87
N PHE A 98 2.20 -1.41 -4.45
CA PHE A 98 1.85 -1.20 -5.86
C PHE A 98 1.29 0.20 -6.12
N ALA A 99 0.53 0.78 -5.18
CA ALA A 99 0.10 2.17 -5.26
C ALA A 99 1.29 3.14 -5.25
N TRP A 100 2.34 2.84 -4.46
CA TRP A 100 3.58 3.60 -4.45
C TRP A 100 4.35 3.55 -5.76
N PHE A 101 4.37 2.39 -6.41
CA PHE A 101 4.89 2.25 -7.76
C PHE A 101 4.10 3.10 -8.76
N ILE A 102 2.76 3.01 -8.78
CA ILE A 102 1.90 3.74 -9.72
C ILE A 102 2.01 5.26 -9.53
N HIS A 103 2.10 5.75 -8.29
CA HIS A 103 2.14 7.19 -8.00
C HIS A 103 3.28 7.93 -8.71
N CYS A 104 4.38 7.23 -9.04
CA CYS A 104 5.55 7.82 -9.69
C CYS A 104 5.20 8.38 -11.09
N PHE A 105 4.28 7.74 -11.81
CA PHE A 105 3.94 8.07 -13.20
C PHE A 105 2.91 9.21 -13.33
N PHE A 106 2.16 9.53 -12.27
CA PHE A 106 1.08 10.50 -12.33
C PHE A 106 1.40 11.75 -11.51
N ASN A 107 1.08 12.91 -12.09
CA ASN A 107 1.23 14.21 -11.42
C ASN A 107 -0.12 14.80 -10.97
N GLN A 108 -1.23 14.35 -11.53
CA GLN A 108 -2.58 14.79 -11.19
C GLN A 108 -3.34 13.69 -10.46
N SER A 109 -3.87 14.00 -9.28
CA SER A 109 -4.58 13.04 -8.41
C SER A 109 -5.81 12.44 -9.09
N ARG A 110 -6.67 13.26 -9.70
CA ARG A 110 -7.91 12.79 -10.38
C ARG A 110 -7.61 11.75 -11.46
N THR A 111 -6.64 12.00 -12.33
CA THR A 111 -6.29 11.11 -13.45
C THR A 111 -5.63 9.83 -12.94
N GLY A 112 -4.66 9.96 -12.02
CA GLY A 112 -3.95 8.80 -11.49
C GLY A 112 -4.86 7.86 -10.68
N GLY A 113 -5.84 8.39 -9.95
CA GLY A 113 -6.83 7.56 -9.26
C GLY A 113 -7.69 6.72 -10.19
N ILE A 114 -8.21 7.32 -11.26
CA ILE A 114 -9.05 6.61 -12.24
C ILE A 114 -8.22 5.55 -12.97
N VAL A 115 -7.02 5.90 -13.41
CA VAL A 115 -6.13 4.95 -14.09
C VAL A 115 -5.70 3.83 -13.14
N GLY A 116 -5.40 4.15 -11.88
CA GLY A 116 -5.10 3.16 -10.85
C GLY A 116 -6.24 2.16 -10.65
N MET A 117 -7.50 2.62 -10.54
CA MET A 117 -8.66 1.73 -10.48
C MET A 117 -8.74 0.79 -11.70
N ILE A 118 -8.54 1.32 -12.91
CA ILE A 118 -8.58 0.54 -14.14
C ILE A 118 -7.49 -0.53 -14.14
N ILE A 119 -6.26 -0.19 -13.74
CA ILE A 119 -5.14 -1.13 -13.66
C ILE A 119 -5.43 -2.24 -12.66
N MET A 120 -5.93 -1.91 -11.46
CA MET A 120 -6.27 -2.90 -10.43
C MET A 120 -7.36 -3.85 -10.90
N PHE A 121 -8.38 -3.33 -11.58
CA PHE A 121 -9.44 -4.16 -12.14
C PHE A 121 -8.93 -5.03 -13.30
N ALA A 122 -8.04 -4.51 -14.13
CA ALA A 122 -7.41 -5.26 -15.22
C ALA A 122 -6.62 -6.48 -14.70
N GLN A 123 -5.95 -6.39 -13.55
CA GLN A 123 -5.26 -7.53 -12.93
C GLN A 123 -6.21 -8.71 -12.65
N TRP A 124 -7.44 -8.43 -12.21
CA TRP A 124 -8.44 -9.48 -12.02
C TRP A 124 -8.86 -10.12 -13.35
N ILE A 125 -9.03 -9.31 -14.41
CA ILE A 125 -9.37 -9.82 -15.74
C ILE A 125 -8.28 -10.77 -16.26
N VAL A 126 -7.00 -10.40 -16.11
CA VAL A 126 -5.87 -11.24 -16.51
C VAL A 126 -5.82 -12.55 -15.71
N TYR A 127 -6.07 -12.50 -14.39
CA TYR A 127 -6.18 -13.72 -13.59
C TYR A 127 -7.35 -14.60 -14.07
N SER A 128 -8.52 -14.01 -14.28
CA SER A 128 -9.72 -14.69 -14.76
C SER A 128 -9.50 -15.38 -16.10
N SER A 129 -8.84 -14.71 -17.07
CA SER A 129 -8.60 -15.26 -18.40
C SER A 129 -7.72 -16.50 -18.38
N GLN A 130 -6.68 -16.51 -17.54
CA GLN A 130 -5.71 -17.60 -17.47
C GLN A 130 -6.27 -18.85 -16.75
N ASN A 131 -7.33 -18.71 -15.97
CA ASN A 131 -7.98 -19.80 -15.24
C ASN A 131 -9.20 -20.38 -15.97
N ARG A 132 -9.53 -19.93 -17.20
CA ARG A 132 -10.71 -20.39 -17.94
C ARG A 132 -10.58 -21.83 -18.46
N ASP A 133 -9.39 -22.20 -18.91
CA ASP A 133 -9.13 -23.47 -19.62
C ASP A 133 -8.56 -24.56 -18.71
N GLY A 134 -8.49 -24.31 -17.39
CA GLY A 134 -7.93 -25.21 -16.39
C GLY A 134 -6.85 -24.55 -15.52
N PRO A 135 -6.25 -25.31 -14.57
CA PRO A 135 -5.17 -24.78 -13.75
C PRO A 135 -3.94 -24.45 -14.62
N PRO A 136 -3.44 -23.19 -14.58
CA PRO A 136 -2.27 -22.81 -15.38
C PRO A 136 -1.01 -23.55 -14.94
N SER A 137 -0.02 -23.59 -15.82
CA SER A 137 1.33 -24.10 -15.49
C SER A 137 1.93 -23.32 -14.32
N GLU A 138 2.74 -23.99 -13.50
CA GLU A 138 3.36 -23.39 -12.30
C GLU A 138 4.08 -22.06 -12.60
N THR A 139 4.83 -22.00 -13.70
CA THR A 139 5.53 -20.78 -14.13
C THR A 139 4.59 -19.64 -14.45
N VAL A 140 3.47 -19.90 -15.13
CA VAL A 140 2.46 -18.88 -15.43
C VAL A 140 1.79 -18.41 -14.14
N THR A 141 1.51 -19.31 -13.20
CA THR A 141 0.95 -18.92 -11.91
C THR A 141 1.90 -18.02 -11.13
N LEU A 142 3.20 -18.35 -11.08
CA LEU A 142 4.22 -17.51 -10.44
C LEU A 142 4.32 -16.13 -11.11
N LEU A 143 4.24 -16.07 -12.44
CA LEU A 143 4.24 -14.80 -13.17
C LEU A 143 3.00 -13.95 -12.87
N LEU A 144 1.83 -14.58 -12.76
CA LEU A 144 0.59 -13.90 -12.38
C LEU A 144 0.63 -13.41 -10.94
N MET A 145 1.28 -14.15 -10.04
CA MET A 145 1.41 -13.77 -8.64
C MET A 145 2.17 -12.45 -8.44
N PHE A 146 3.00 -11.99 -9.38
CA PHE A 146 3.58 -10.65 -9.29
C PHE A 146 2.54 -9.52 -9.28
N MET A 147 1.33 -9.78 -9.81
CA MET A 147 0.23 -8.83 -9.75
C MET A 147 -0.55 -9.04 -8.44
N PRO A 148 -0.62 -8.05 -7.53
CA PRO A 148 -1.16 -8.25 -6.18
C PRO A 148 -2.60 -8.79 -6.14
N ASN A 149 -3.48 -8.35 -7.05
CA ASN A 149 -4.85 -8.88 -7.13
C ASN A 149 -4.90 -10.32 -7.66
N ALA A 150 -3.98 -10.72 -8.53
CA ALA A 150 -3.92 -12.10 -9.03
C ALA A 150 -3.32 -13.06 -7.98
N ALA A 151 -2.33 -12.61 -7.19
CA ALA A 151 -1.85 -13.35 -6.02
C ALA A 151 -2.98 -13.60 -5.02
N PHE A 152 -3.80 -12.59 -4.74
CA PHE A 152 -4.97 -12.72 -3.87
C PHE A 152 -5.98 -13.72 -4.38
N CYS A 153 -6.34 -13.68 -5.67
CA CYS A 153 -7.24 -14.67 -6.24
C CYS A 153 -6.67 -16.10 -6.16
N THR A 154 -5.37 -16.27 -6.40
CA THR A 154 -4.70 -17.58 -6.30
C THR A 154 -4.71 -18.09 -4.86
N GLY A 155 -4.40 -17.23 -3.89
CA GLY A 155 -4.44 -17.59 -2.47
C GLY A 155 -5.82 -17.98 -1.98
N LEU A 156 -6.85 -17.25 -2.40
CA LEU A 156 -8.24 -17.62 -2.11
C LEU A 156 -8.65 -18.93 -2.77
N ALA A 157 -8.20 -19.20 -4.00
CA ALA A 157 -8.46 -20.47 -4.68
C ALA A 157 -7.80 -21.66 -3.94
N VAL A 158 -6.58 -21.48 -3.43
CA VAL A 158 -5.89 -22.48 -2.60
C VAL A 158 -6.62 -22.68 -1.26
N LEU A 159 -7.02 -21.60 -0.59
CA LEU A 159 -7.76 -21.65 0.67
C LEU A 159 -9.12 -22.36 0.52
N ALA A 160 -9.85 -22.06 -0.56
CA ALA A 160 -11.10 -22.72 -0.88
C ALA A 160 -10.93 -24.23 -1.13
N LYS A 161 -9.82 -24.66 -1.73
CA LYS A 161 -9.52 -26.09 -1.93
C LYS A 161 -9.17 -26.81 -0.63
N PHE A 162 -8.43 -26.16 0.29
CA PHE A 162 -8.17 -26.70 1.62
C PHE A 162 -9.46 -26.90 2.43
N GLU A 163 -10.40 -25.96 2.32
CA GLU A 163 -11.71 -26.07 2.98
C GLU A 163 -12.60 -27.13 2.30
N ALA A 164 -12.59 -27.21 0.97
CA ALA A 164 -13.30 -28.25 0.22
C ALA A 164 -12.80 -29.68 0.57
N ALA A 165 -11.51 -29.82 0.87
CA ALA A 165 -10.90 -31.06 1.35
C ALA A 165 -11.15 -31.33 2.85
N ARG A 166 -11.81 -30.42 3.58
CA ARG A 166 -12.05 -30.48 5.04
C ARG A 166 -10.79 -30.57 5.92
N VAL A 167 -9.64 -30.17 5.38
CA VAL A 167 -8.37 -30.10 6.13
C VAL A 167 -8.18 -28.70 6.72
N GLY A 168 -8.58 -27.67 5.98
CA GLY A 168 -8.37 -26.26 6.34
C GLY A 168 -6.90 -25.84 6.21
N ALA A 169 -6.65 -24.53 6.12
CA ALA A 169 -5.31 -23.97 6.08
C ALA A 169 -4.72 -23.85 7.49
N GLN A 170 -3.72 -24.67 7.78
CA GLN A 170 -2.97 -24.68 9.03
C GLN A 170 -1.48 -24.48 8.76
N TRP A 171 -0.75 -23.97 9.76
CA TRP A 171 0.70 -23.73 9.65
C TRP A 171 1.50 -24.99 9.28
N GLY A 172 1.09 -26.16 9.78
CA GLY A 172 1.74 -27.43 9.43
C GLY A 172 1.54 -27.87 7.98
N ASN A 173 0.44 -27.46 7.34
CA ASN A 173 0.07 -27.87 5.99
C ASN A 173 0.29 -26.76 4.94
N ALA A 174 0.78 -25.58 5.35
CA ALA A 174 0.92 -24.42 4.47
C ALA A 174 1.89 -24.67 3.29
N PHE A 175 2.86 -25.59 3.47
CA PHE A 175 3.83 -25.98 2.44
C PHE A 175 3.31 -27.07 1.50
N MET A 176 2.16 -27.67 1.78
CA MET A 176 1.56 -28.67 0.91
C MET A 176 1.08 -27.98 -0.38
N GLN A 177 1.49 -28.51 -1.53
CA GLN A 177 1.08 -27.97 -2.82
C GLN A 177 -0.36 -28.42 -3.15
N VAL A 178 -1.18 -27.45 -3.54
CA VAL A 178 -2.55 -27.66 -3.99
C VAL A 178 -2.70 -27.06 -5.38
N ALA A 179 -2.79 -27.92 -6.40
CA ALA A 179 -2.87 -27.53 -7.81
C ALA A 179 -1.71 -26.60 -8.25
N ASN A 180 -0.48 -27.08 -8.10
CA ASN A 180 0.77 -26.41 -8.52
C ASN A 180 1.11 -25.12 -7.75
N SER A 181 0.45 -24.85 -6.63
CA SER A 181 0.80 -23.72 -5.76
C SER A 181 0.59 -24.10 -4.30
N SER A 182 1.55 -23.75 -3.44
CA SER A 182 1.40 -23.89 -1.99
C SER A 182 0.84 -22.61 -1.38
N PHE A 183 0.20 -22.71 -0.22
CA PHE A 183 -0.25 -21.50 0.47
C PHE A 183 0.94 -20.64 0.91
N ALA A 184 2.02 -21.29 1.38
CA ALA A 184 3.27 -20.64 1.75
C ALA A 184 3.92 -19.90 0.57
N SER A 185 3.88 -20.45 -0.64
CA SER A 185 4.40 -19.75 -1.83
C SER A 185 3.59 -18.51 -2.17
N VAL A 186 2.27 -18.51 -1.97
CA VAL A 186 1.45 -17.30 -2.18
C VAL A 186 1.84 -16.20 -1.19
N LEU A 187 1.97 -16.54 0.11
CA LEU A 187 2.41 -15.59 1.13
C LEU A 187 3.83 -15.07 0.83
N GLY A 188 4.74 -15.96 0.43
CA GLY A 188 6.11 -15.61 0.06
C GLY A 188 6.17 -14.66 -1.14
N MET A 189 5.35 -14.90 -2.17
CA MET A 189 5.25 -14.02 -3.33
C MET A 189 4.65 -12.65 -2.99
N MET A 190 3.62 -12.59 -2.13
CA MET A 190 3.09 -11.29 -1.65
C MET A 190 4.14 -10.50 -0.86
N CYS A 191 4.93 -11.16 -0.02
CA CYS A 191 6.07 -10.51 0.65
C CYS A 191 7.09 -9.99 -0.37
N LEU A 192 7.38 -10.75 -1.43
CA LEU A 192 8.27 -10.34 -2.50
C LEU A 192 7.70 -9.12 -3.25
N ASP A 193 6.40 -9.11 -3.56
CA ASP A 193 5.73 -7.99 -4.24
C ASP A 193 5.85 -6.69 -3.43
N ILE A 194 5.65 -6.75 -2.12
CA ILE A 194 5.84 -5.61 -1.22
C ILE A 194 7.25 -5.05 -1.39
N LEU A 195 8.28 -5.89 -1.30
CA LEU A 195 9.68 -5.46 -1.42
C LEU A 195 9.98 -4.92 -2.82
N LEU A 196 9.56 -5.64 -3.86
CA LEU A 196 9.82 -5.32 -5.25
C LEU A 196 9.17 -3.98 -5.64
N TYR A 197 7.88 -3.81 -5.38
CA TYR A 197 7.17 -2.57 -5.73
C TYR A 197 7.61 -1.39 -4.87
N THR A 198 7.96 -1.60 -3.60
CA THR A 198 8.54 -0.54 -2.77
C THR A 198 9.88 -0.07 -3.32
N LEU A 199 10.76 -1.00 -3.67
CA LEU A 199 12.08 -0.69 -4.22
C LEU A 199 11.95 -0.04 -5.61
N LEU A 200 11.04 -0.52 -6.45
CA LEU A 200 10.78 0.04 -7.77
C LEU A 200 10.17 1.44 -7.67
N GLY A 201 9.23 1.66 -6.75
CA GLY A 201 8.68 2.98 -6.44
C GLY A 201 9.75 3.95 -5.93
N TRP A 202 10.59 3.52 -4.99
CA TRP A 202 11.70 4.32 -4.47
C TRP A 202 12.75 4.65 -5.55
N TYR A 203 13.03 3.72 -6.45
CA TYR A 203 13.93 3.93 -7.58
C TYR A 203 13.34 4.92 -8.58
N LEU A 204 12.10 4.71 -9.02
CA LEU A 204 11.42 5.58 -9.99
C LEU A 204 11.18 6.98 -9.42
N ASP A 205 10.93 7.14 -8.12
CA ASP A 205 10.77 8.45 -7.48
C ASP A 205 12.02 9.34 -7.60
N ARG A 206 13.21 8.73 -7.81
CA ARG A 206 14.48 9.44 -8.02
C ARG A 206 14.87 9.63 -9.48
N VAL A 207 14.43 8.74 -10.36
CA VAL A 207 14.80 8.75 -11.79
C VAL A 207 13.80 9.52 -12.64
N VAL A 208 12.50 9.46 -12.29
CA VAL A 208 11.45 10.15 -13.05
C VAL A 208 11.65 11.67 -12.91
N PRO A 209 11.67 12.42 -14.03
CA PRO A 209 11.91 13.85 -14.01
C PRO A 209 10.77 14.55 -13.25
N LYS A 210 11.12 15.17 -12.12
CA LYS A 210 10.26 16.08 -11.37
C LYS A 210 10.54 17.52 -11.78
N GLU A 211 9.54 18.38 -11.67
CA GLU A 211 9.70 19.83 -11.91
C GLU A 211 10.73 20.47 -10.97
N PHE A 212 10.97 19.87 -9.80
CA PHE A 212 11.93 20.33 -8.79
C PHE A 212 12.66 19.13 -8.15
N GLY A 213 13.99 19.24 -7.99
CA GLY A 213 14.87 18.20 -7.43
C GLY A 213 16.06 17.86 -8.35
N VAL A 214 17.22 17.56 -7.75
CA VAL A 214 18.42 17.14 -8.50
C VAL A 214 18.18 15.74 -9.07
N ARG A 215 18.23 15.63 -10.41
CA ARG A 215 18.06 14.36 -11.12
C ARG A 215 19.25 13.46 -10.85
N LEU A 216 18.97 12.22 -10.45
CA LEU A 216 20.00 11.19 -10.32
C LEU A 216 20.02 10.38 -11.62
N PRO A 217 21.21 10.09 -12.18
CA PRO A 217 21.32 9.34 -13.43
C PRO A 217 20.77 7.92 -13.25
N PHE A 218 20.26 7.32 -14.33
CA PHE A 218 19.64 5.97 -14.30
C PHE A 218 20.57 4.86 -13.74
N TYR A 219 21.89 5.04 -13.85
CA TYR A 219 22.89 4.09 -13.35
C TYR A 219 23.30 4.33 -11.88
N PHE A 220 22.63 5.23 -11.16
CA PHE A 220 22.90 5.59 -9.77
C PHE A 220 23.09 4.40 -8.79
N PRO A 221 22.28 3.32 -8.80
CA PRO A 221 22.50 2.19 -7.89
C PRO A 221 23.81 1.43 -8.15
N PHE A 222 24.38 1.54 -9.35
CA PHE A 222 25.66 0.93 -9.71
C PHE A 222 26.88 1.83 -9.43
N GLN A 223 26.65 3.08 -9.00
CA GLN A 223 27.71 4.04 -8.74
C GLN A 223 28.21 3.93 -7.29
N ARG A 224 29.46 3.48 -7.11
CA ARG A 224 30.07 3.32 -5.76
C ARG A 224 30.13 4.62 -4.95
N SER A 225 30.21 5.78 -5.62
CA SER A 225 30.21 7.10 -4.98
C SER A 225 28.92 7.39 -4.20
N PHE A 226 27.77 6.87 -4.65
CA PHE A 226 26.52 6.99 -3.90
C PHE A 226 26.59 6.23 -2.59
N TRP A 227 26.95 4.95 -2.63
CA TRP A 227 27.09 4.13 -1.44
C TRP A 227 28.13 4.74 -0.48
N GLN A 228 29.28 5.21 -0.98
CA GLN A 228 30.30 5.87 -0.14
C GLN A 228 29.81 7.15 0.55
N SER A 229 28.95 7.94 -0.10
CA SER A 229 28.32 9.11 0.56
C SER A 229 27.30 8.70 1.63
N LEU A 230 26.61 7.58 1.43
CA LEU A 230 25.60 7.05 2.35
C LEU A 230 26.23 6.41 3.61
N TRP A 231 27.41 5.79 3.46
CA TRP A 231 28.18 5.15 4.54
C TRP A 231 29.28 6.05 5.12
N SER A 232 29.33 7.33 4.74
CA SER A 232 30.32 8.27 5.27
C SER A 232 30.08 8.50 6.78
N PRO A 233 31.12 8.49 7.62
CA PRO A 233 31.01 8.75 9.06
C PRO A 233 30.30 10.07 9.39
N ALA A 234 30.43 11.09 8.52
CA ALA A 234 29.76 12.38 8.69
C ALA A 234 28.23 12.27 8.49
N ALA A 235 27.77 11.48 7.50
CA ALA A 235 26.34 11.28 7.24
C ALA A 235 25.66 10.43 8.33
N LEU A 236 26.40 9.46 8.91
CA LEU A 236 25.95 8.67 10.05
C LEU A 236 25.93 9.49 11.35
N ALA A 237 26.89 10.41 11.53
CA ALA A 237 26.92 11.33 12.67
C ALA A 237 25.78 12.37 12.62
N ASP A 238 25.49 12.95 11.45
CA ASP A 238 24.34 13.85 11.27
C ASP A 238 22.99 13.14 11.47
N ALA A 239 22.86 11.89 11.01
CA ALA A 239 21.68 11.06 11.26
C ALA A 239 21.52 10.69 12.75
N ALA A 240 22.61 10.48 13.47
CA ALA A 240 22.59 10.22 14.91
C ALA A 240 22.25 11.49 15.71
N ALA A 241 22.81 12.64 15.34
CA ALA A 241 22.55 13.92 15.99
C ALA A 241 21.09 14.38 15.81
N THR A 242 20.52 14.22 14.62
CA THR A 242 19.10 14.52 14.36
C THR A 242 18.14 13.55 15.09
N ALA A 243 18.54 12.29 15.30
CA ALA A 243 17.77 11.35 16.11
C ALA A 243 17.82 11.69 17.61
N GLU A 244 18.96 12.18 18.10
CA GLU A 244 19.12 12.61 19.50
C GLU A 244 18.35 13.90 19.81
N GLU A 245 18.37 14.87 18.90
CA GLU A 245 17.64 16.14 19.04
C GLU A 245 16.11 15.95 18.98
N ALA A 246 15.62 15.00 18.17
CA ALA A 246 14.22 14.60 18.11
C ALA A 246 13.75 13.81 19.35
N ALA A 247 14.68 13.15 20.07
CA ALA A 247 14.38 12.45 21.32
C ALA A 247 14.35 13.39 22.53
N LEU A 248 15.14 14.46 22.53
CA LEU A 248 15.16 15.46 23.61
C LEU A 248 13.99 16.46 23.54
N ASN A 249 13.65 16.89 22.32
CA ASN A 249 12.63 17.90 22.09
C ASN A 249 11.41 17.22 21.47
N GLY A 250 10.41 16.86 22.28
CA GLY A 250 9.14 16.31 21.78
C GLY A 250 8.50 17.19 20.68
N PRO A 251 7.44 16.71 19.99
CA PRO A 251 6.98 17.19 18.67
C PRO A 251 6.53 18.67 18.56
N ALA A 252 6.63 19.46 19.63
CA ALA A 252 6.28 20.87 19.69
C ALA A 252 7.44 21.85 19.42
N ALA A 253 8.70 21.40 19.41
CA ALA A 253 9.85 22.32 19.35
C ALA A 253 10.32 22.70 17.94
N LEU A 254 9.93 21.97 16.89
CA LEU A 254 10.36 22.24 15.50
C LEU A 254 9.79 23.54 14.90
N CYS A 255 8.94 24.27 15.62
CA CYS A 255 8.32 25.52 15.14
C CYS A 255 8.96 26.81 15.67
N VAL A 256 9.96 26.75 16.56
CA VAL A 256 10.52 27.96 17.18
C VAL A 256 12.05 27.90 17.22
N GLY A 257 12.71 28.49 16.23
CA GLY A 257 14.16 28.67 16.23
C GLY A 257 14.74 29.01 14.85
N SER A 258 14.39 30.18 14.30
CA SER A 258 15.32 31.31 14.09
C SER A 258 16.04 31.32 12.73
N GLY A 259 15.60 32.21 11.83
CA GLY A 259 16.36 32.68 10.67
C GLY A 259 15.52 32.93 9.42
N ALA A 260 15.09 34.19 9.23
CA ALA A 260 14.50 34.77 8.01
C ALA A 260 13.11 34.25 7.57
N ALA A 261 12.05 34.87 8.13
CA ALA A 261 10.73 34.88 7.49
C ALA A 261 10.78 35.80 6.25
N GLU A 262 10.95 35.23 5.05
CA GLU A 262 10.54 35.94 3.83
C GLU A 262 9.00 36.03 3.79
N PRO A 263 8.43 37.19 3.43
CA PRO A 263 6.98 37.35 3.34
C PRO A 263 6.42 36.44 2.25
N VAL A 264 5.42 35.64 2.62
CA VAL A 264 4.68 34.76 1.71
C VAL A 264 4.17 35.58 0.51
N PRO A 265 4.49 35.20 -0.75
CA PRO A 265 4.00 35.90 -1.93
C PRO A 265 2.47 35.92 -1.97
N GLU A 266 1.87 37.09 -2.22
CA GLU A 266 0.41 37.30 -2.30
C GLU A 266 -0.33 36.34 -3.26
N ALA A 267 0.39 35.74 -4.22
CA ALA A 267 -0.10 34.72 -5.12
C ALA A 267 -0.56 33.42 -4.40
N LEU A 268 0.05 33.07 -3.26
CA LEU A 268 -0.34 31.89 -2.46
C LEU A 268 -1.52 32.20 -1.54
N ARG A 269 -1.64 33.44 -1.05
CA ARG A 269 -2.76 33.89 -0.21
C ARG A 269 -4.08 33.95 -0.98
N ARG A 270 -4.03 34.28 -2.28
CA ARG A 270 -5.20 34.17 -3.17
C ARG A 270 -5.60 32.73 -3.46
N LYS A 271 -4.64 31.78 -3.53
CA LYS A 271 -4.96 30.36 -3.73
C LYS A 271 -5.58 29.71 -2.51
N SER A 272 -5.14 30.05 -1.30
CA SER A 272 -5.77 29.57 -0.05
C SER A 272 -7.15 30.18 0.21
N ALA A 273 -7.39 31.42 -0.26
CA ALA A 273 -8.72 32.03 -0.20
C ALA A 273 -9.67 31.52 -1.30
N ALA A 274 -9.14 31.01 -2.42
CA ALA A 274 -9.92 30.43 -3.51
C ALA A 274 -10.21 28.93 -3.32
N SER A 275 -9.41 28.19 -2.54
CA SER A 275 -9.76 26.83 -2.10
C SER A 275 -10.63 26.90 -0.86
N GLY A 276 -11.83 27.45 -1.03
CA GLY A 276 -12.90 27.36 -0.04
C GLY A 276 -13.12 25.91 0.36
N CYS A 277 -13.25 25.72 1.67
CA CYS A 277 -13.92 24.61 2.36
C CYS A 277 -14.68 23.67 1.41
N ASN A 278 -14.03 22.61 0.93
CA ASN A 278 -14.74 21.53 0.25
C ASN A 278 -15.22 20.56 1.33
N SER A 279 -16.53 20.42 1.39
CA SER A 279 -17.37 19.64 2.31
C SER A 279 -17.06 18.13 2.42
N ASP A 280 -15.95 17.64 1.88
CA ASP A 280 -15.67 16.21 1.75
C ASP A 280 -15.04 15.59 3.00
N ALA A 281 -14.43 16.40 3.88
CA ALA A 281 -13.95 15.93 5.19
C ALA A 281 -15.11 15.55 6.12
N ALA A 282 -16.28 16.20 5.96
CA ALA A 282 -17.50 15.82 6.67
C ALA A 282 -18.11 14.53 6.10
N THR A 283 -17.96 14.26 4.80
CA THR A 283 -18.48 13.04 4.16
C THR A 283 -17.71 11.80 4.57
N VAL A 284 -16.38 11.87 4.75
CA VAL A 284 -15.57 10.74 5.23
C VAL A 284 -15.89 10.41 6.70
N CYS A 285 -16.13 11.43 7.53
CA CYS A 285 -16.58 11.24 8.92
C CYS A 285 -18.03 10.73 8.99
N ALA A 286 -18.91 11.18 8.08
CA ALA A 286 -20.30 10.73 7.98
C ALA A 286 -20.43 9.28 7.50
N VAL A 287 -19.59 8.82 6.56
CA VAL A 287 -19.55 7.41 6.13
C VAL A 287 -18.99 6.51 7.24
N CYS A 288 -18.02 6.99 8.02
CA CYS A 288 -17.51 6.27 9.19
C CYS A 288 -18.58 6.12 10.29
N ASN A 289 -19.38 7.18 10.55
CA ASN A 289 -20.50 7.12 11.49
C ASN A 289 -21.74 6.37 10.97
N LEU A 290 -22.01 6.37 9.65
CA LEU A 290 -23.08 5.55 9.05
C LEU A 290 -22.76 4.06 9.08
N LEU A 291 -21.48 3.67 8.92
CA LEU A 291 -21.05 2.28 9.02
C LEU A 291 -20.95 1.81 10.49
N LEU A 292 -20.61 2.69 11.43
CA LEU A 292 -20.69 2.40 12.87
C LEU A 292 -22.15 2.32 13.38
N GLY A 293 -23.07 3.10 12.80
CA GLY A 293 -24.49 3.05 13.13
C GLY A 293 -25.22 1.81 12.62
N LEU A 294 -24.78 1.23 11.49
CA LEU A 294 -25.36 -0.01 10.95
C LEU A 294 -24.94 -1.28 11.71
N VAL A 295 -23.84 -1.23 12.47
CA VAL A 295 -23.40 -2.34 13.34
C VAL A 295 -24.16 -2.34 14.69
N PHE A 296 -24.79 -1.23 15.09
CA PHE A 296 -25.57 -1.14 16.34
C PHE A 296 -27.08 -1.35 16.21
N VAL A 297 -27.62 -1.51 14.99
CA VAL A 297 -29.08 -1.67 14.76
C VAL A 297 -29.52 -3.12 14.53
N TRP A 298 -28.59 -4.09 14.48
CA TRP A 298 -28.94 -5.50 14.32
C TRP A 298 -28.21 -6.42 15.32
N SER A 299 -28.67 -6.37 16.57
CA SER A 299 -28.86 -7.57 17.39
C SER A 299 -30.04 -7.28 18.32
N PRO A 300 -30.96 -8.23 18.55
CA PRO A 300 -32.07 -8.05 19.48
C PRO A 300 -31.60 -7.74 20.90
#